data_AF-C0MAV5-F1
#
_entry.id   AF-C0MAV5-F1
#
_cell.length_a   1.000
_cell.length_b   1.000
_cell.length_c   1.000
_cell.angle_alpha   90.00
_cell.angle_beta   90.00
_cell.angle_gamma   90.00
#
_symmetry.space_group_name_H-M   'P 1'
#
loop_
_entity.id
_entity.type
_entity.pdbx_description
1 polymer ?
#
loop_
_entity_poly.entity_id
_entity_poly.type
_entity_poly.pdbx_seq_one_letter_code
_entity_poly.pdbx_strand_id
1 'polypeptide(L)'
;MMLSVLILLLLSWSFYIGYNRGLILQTFYCFGALVSLLFAHHGYKALAGKLALWVPYSNPAEGAATLFFKDINIFELDKVYYAGIAFFILSTVGYAVVRLAGVLVHLAPVDYFDGFEAKLASGLLAVMVSVLFLSMALTVLATIPMPFIQGRLHGSLLSRLLVEHCPFISSILRQLWVTAIL
;
A
#
# COMPACT_ATOMS: atom_id res chain seq x y z
N MET A 1 20.23 0.85 -0.10
CA MET A 1 20.58 1.18 -1.52
C MET A 1 19.76 0.37 -2.52
N MET A 2 19.91 -0.97 -2.62
CA MET A 2 19.21 -1.79 -3.63
C MET A 2 17.67 -1.71 -3.58
N LEU A 3 17.05 -1.74 -2.38
CA LEU A 3 15.60 -1.63 -2.25
C LEU A 3 15.06 -0.27 -2.72
N SER A 4 15.79 0.83 -2.48
CA SER A 4 15.39 2.15 -2.99
C SER A 4 15.38 2.18 -4.52
N VAL A 5 16.38 1.58 -5.16
CA VAL A 5 16.45 1.50 -6.63
C VAL A 5 15.25 0.70 -7.16
N LEU A 6 14.92 -0.43 -6.54
CA LEU A 6 13.75 -1.22 -6.90
C LEU A 6 12.45 -0.39 -6.77
N ILE A 7 12.27 0.33 -5.66
CA ILE A 7 11.12 1.20 -5.45
C ILE A 7 11.04 2.27 -6.55
N LEU A 8 12.14 2.95 -6.87
CA LEU A 8 12.18 3.94 -7.95
C LEU A 8 11.80 3.33 -9.30
N LEU A 9 12.32 2.15 -9.63
CA LEU A 9 11.99 1.48 -10.88
C LEU A 9 10.50 1.15 -10.96
N LEU A 10 9.88 0.68 -9.87
CA LEU A 10 8.44 0.44 -9.82
C LEU A 10 7.63 1.72 -10.00
N LEU A 11 8.05 2.82 -9.36
CA LEU A 11 7.37 4.11 -9.48
C LEU A 11 7.52 4.72 -10.87
N SER A 12 8.72 4.68 -11.45
CA SER A 12 8.98 5.13 -12.82
C SER A 12 8.20 4.30 -13.84
N TRP A 13 8.12 2.98 -13.64
CA TRP A 13 7.32 2.09 -14.47
C TRP A 13 5.82 2.42 -14.36
N SER A 14 5.33 2.65 -13.15
CA SER A 14 3.95 3.07 -12.93
C SER A 14 3.63 4.41 -13.60
N PHE A 15 4.54 5.39 -13.49
CA PHE A 15 4.43 6.67 -14.16
C PHE A 15 4.30 6.49 -15.68
N TYR A 16 5.21 5.71 -16.29
CA TYR A 16 5.21 5.46 -17.73
C TYR A 16 3.89 4.82 -18.19
N ILE A 17 3.41 3.83 -17.46
CA ILE A 17 2.12 3.19 -17.77
C ILE A 17 0.96 4.18 -17.63
N GLY A 18 0.93 4.99 -16.56
CA GLY A 18 -0.09 6.01 -16.36
C GLY A 18 -0.09 7.05 -17.47
N TYR A 19 1.09 7.52 -17.86
CA TYR A 19 1.29 8.49 -18.93
C TYR A 19 0.69 8.02 -20.26
N ASN A 20 0.83 6.73 -20.59
CA ASN A 20 0.32 6.17 -21.84
C ASN A 20 -1.17 5.79 -21.82
N ARG A 21 -1.80 5.67 -20.64
CA ARG A 21 -3.20 5.23 -20.49
C ARG A 21 -4.25 6.33 -20.67
N GLY A 22 -3.83 7.60 -20.61
CA GLY A 22 -4.74 8.75 -20.65
C GLY A 22 -5.40 9.06 -19.30
N LEU A 23 -5.74 10.34 -19.11
CA LEU A 23 -6.16 10.89 -17.82
C LEU A 23 -7.48 10.30 -17.30
N ILE A 24 -8.46 10.06 -18.19
CA ILE A 24 -9.78 9.57 -17.78
C ILE A 24 -9.67 8.16 -17.18
N LEU A 25 -8.99 7.25 -17.87
CA LEU A 25 -8.81 5.88 -17.40
C LEU A 25 -8.02 5.85 -16.09
N GLN A 26 -7.00 6.70 -15.97
CA GLN A 26 -6.21 6.76 -14.76
C GLN A 26 -6.96 7.40 -13.58
N THR A 27 -7.86 8.34 -13.84
CA THR A 27 -8.78 8.89 -12.85
C THR A 27 -9.75 7.83 -12.36
N PHE A 28 -10.31 7.02 -13.26
CA PHE A 28 -11.13 5.86 -12.90
C PHE A 28 -10.36 4.89 -11.98
N TYR A 29 -9.10 4.56 -12.31
CA TYR A 29 -8.28 3.73 -11.44
C TYR A 29 -7.97 4.39 -10.09
N CYS A 30 -7.76 5.71 -10.06
CA CYS A 30 -7.56 6.42 -8.81
C CYS A 30 -8.79 6.34 -7.91
N PHE A 31 -9.98 6.60 -8.43
CA PHE A 31 -11.23 6.44 -7.67
C PHE A 31 -11.47 5.01 -7.25
N GLY A 32 -11.21 4.04 -8.13
CA GLY A 32 -11.37 2.64 -7.78
C GLY A 32 -10.39 2.16 -6.72
N ALA A 33 -9.18 2.75 -6.62
CA ALA A 33 -8.29 2.51 -5.50
C ALA A 33 -8.94 2.98 -4.17
N LEU A 34 -9.56 4.17 -4.14
CA LEU A 34 -10.28 4.65 -2.94
C LEU A 34 -11.45 3.74 -2.57
N VAL A 35 -12.26 3.32 -3.57
CA VAL A 35 -13.37 2.36 -3.34
C VAL A 35 -12.84 1.04 -2.79
N SER A 36 -11.68 0.56 -3.26
CA SER A 36 -11.07 -0.67 -2.75
C SER A 36 -10.62 -0.56 -1.29
N LEU A 37 -10.17 0.62 -0.86
CA LEU A 37 -9.84 0.88 0.55
C LEU A 37 -11.09 0.86 1.42
N LEU A 38 -12.19 1.46 0.95
CA LEU A 38 -13.47 1.43 1.65
C LEU A 38 -14.00 -0.01 1.76
N PHE A 39 -13.91 -0.79 0.69
CA PHE A 39 -14.25 -2.22 0.73
C PHE A 39 -13.41 -2.98 1.77
N ALA A 40 -12.08 -2.75 1.77
CA ALA A 40 -11.18 -3.36 2.74
C ALA A 40 -11.51 -3.00 4.19
N HIS A 41 -11.91 -1.75 4.46
CA HIS A 41 -12.27 -1.28 5.80
C HIS A 41 -13.41 -2.09 6.44
N HIS A 42 -14.36 -2.58 5.66
CA HIS A 42 -15.48 -3.36 6.20
C HIS A 42 -15.12 -4.83 6.47
N GLY A 43 -14.16 -5.40 5.72
CA GLY A 43 -13.85 -6.84 5.77
C GLY A 43 -12.58 -7.21 6.54
N TYR A 44 -11.65 -6.27 6.77
CA TYR A 44 -10.30 -6.62 7.21
C TYR A 44 -10.26 -7.30 8.59
N LYS A 45 -11.11 -6.90 9.54
CA LYS A 45 -11.14 -7.52 10.89
C LYS A 45 -11.49 -9.01 10.84
N ALA A 46 -12.49 -9.36 10.05
CA ALA A 46 -12.91 -10.75 9.89
C ALA A 46 -11.84 -11.61 9.20
N LEU A 47 -11.14 -11.04 8.21
CA LEU A 47 -10.05 -11.72 7.52
C LEU A 47 -8.80 -11.83 8.42
N ALA A 48 -8.47 -10.80 9.20
CA ALA A 48 -7.34 -10.79 10.13
C ALA A 48 -7.45 -11.93 11.16
N GLY A 49 -8.64 -12.13 11.74
CA GLY A 49 -8.88 -13.24 12.66
C GLY A 49 -8.64 -14.62 12.04
N LYS A 50 -8.98 -14.79 10.75
CA LYS A 50 -8.70 -16.05 10.02
C LYS A 50 -7.21 -16.21 9.71
N LEU A 51 -6.55 -15.13 9.30
CA LEU A 51 -5.11 -15.15 8.99
C LEU A 51 -4.26 -15.48 10.22
N ALA A 52 -4.66 -15.00 11.40
CA ALA A 52 -4.00 -15.32 12.66
C ALA A 52 -3.97 -16.82 12.98
N LEU A 53 -4.97 -17.58 12.50
CA LEU A 53 -5.02 -19.03 12.70
C LEU A 53 -4.16 -19.82 11.71
N TRP A 54 -3.86 -19.24 10.55
CA TRP A 54 -3.18 -19.95 9.45
C TRP A 54 -1.70 -19.60 9.32
N VAL A 55 -1.33 -18.36 9.59
CA VAL A 55 0.03 -17.86 9.42
C VAL A 55 0.59 -17.52 10.80
N PRO A 56 1.58 -18.27 11.32
CA PRO A 56 2.17 -17.95 12.62
C PRO A 56 2.97 -16.64 12.53
N TYR A 57 2.75 -15.75 13.49
CA TYR A 57 3.52 -14.52 13.58
C TYR A 57 4.90 -14.79 14.19
N SER A 58 5.92 -14.12 13.66
CA SER A 58 7.28 -14.20 14.21
C SER A 58 7.37 -13.34 15.45
N ASN A 59 7.02 -13.94 16.59
CA ASN A 59 7.12 -13.25 17.87
C ASN A 59 8.56 -12.78 18.14
N PRO A 60 8.72 -11.55 18.65
CA PRO A 60 10.02 -11.04 19.06
C PRO A 60 10.59 -11.86 20.22
N ALA A 61 11.91 -12.09 20.21
CA ALA A 61 12.61 -12.59 21.40
C ALA A 61 12.62 -11.52 22.51
N GLU A 62 12.77 -11.93 23.77
CA GLU A 62 12.94 -10.99 24.89
C GLU A 62 14.11 -10.03 24.63
N GLY A 63 13.84 -8.72 24.76
CA GLY A 63 14.81 -7.65 24.48
C GLY A 63 14.94 -7.23 23.01
N ALA A 64 14.17 -7.81 22.08
CA ALA A 64 14.14 -7.36 20.69
C ALA A 64 13.42 -6.01 20.55
N ALA A 65 13.90 -5.16 19.64
CA ALA A 65 13.35 -3.85 19.34
C ALA A 65 13.06 -3.70 17.85
N THR A 66 12.08 -2.86 17.50
CA THR A 66 11.76 -2.52 16.11
C THR A 66 12.34 -1.16 15.72
N LEU A 67 12.58 -0.96 14.42
CA LEU A 67 13.11 0.31 13.91
C LEU A 67 12.00 1.31 13.57
N PHE A 68 10.79 0.83 13.23
CA PHE A 68 9.68 1.66 12.73
C PHE A 68 8.51 1.85 13.72
N PHE A 69 8.18 0.83 14.52
CA PHE A 69 7.01 0.84 15.43
C PHE A 69 7.44 0.88 16.89
N LYS A 70 8.25 1.89 17.25
CA LYS A 70 8.81 2.02 18.60
C LYS A 70 7.79 2.42 19.66
N ASP A 71 6.70 3.08 19.24
CA ASP A 71 5.64 3.56 20.14
C ASP A 71 4.63 2.47 20.50
N ILE A 72 4.66 1.33 19.81
CA ILE A 72 3.72 0.23 20.00
C ILE A 72 4.45 -0.87 20.77
N ASN A 73 3.76 -1.50 21.73
CA ASN A 73 4.30 -2.67 22.40
C ASN A 73 4.57 -3.77 21.36
N ILE A 74 5.82 -4.26 21.31
CA ILE A 74 6.27 -5.24 20.34
C ILE A 74 5.46 -6.55 20.39
N PHE A 75 4.87 -6.88 21.55
CA PHE A 75 4.02 -8.05 21.73
C PHE A 75 2.58 -7.86 21.20
N GLU A 76 2.16 -6.63 20.90
CA GLU A 76 0.86 -6.35 20.26
C GLU A 76 0.98 -6.08 18.76
N LEU A 77 2.21 -6.15 18.24
CA LEU A 77 2.51 -5.88 16.84
C LEU A 77 1.97 -6.99 15.92
N ASP A 78 1.64 -8.15 16.48
CA ASP A 78 0.92 -9.24 15.82
C ASP A 78 -0.48 -8.80 15.36
N LYS A 79 -1.24 -8.12 16.22
CA LYS A 79 -2.58 -7.58 15.91
C LYS A 79 -2.50 -6.59 14.74
N VAL A 80 -1.51 -5.70 14.78
CA VAL A 80 -1.26 -4.70 13.72
C VAL A 80 -0.83 -5.38 12.42
N TYR A 81 0.02 -6.40 12.49
CA TYR A 81 0.45 -7.18 11.33
C TYR A 81 -0.75 -7.86 10.65
N TYR A 82 -1.55 -8.63 11.39
CA TYR A 82 -2.70 -9.37 10.83
C TYR A 82 -3.75 -8.44 10.24
N ALA A 83 -4.03 -7.32 10.91
CA ALA A 83 -4.94 -6.31 10.40
C ALA A 83 -4.41 -5.64 9.13
N GLY A 84 -3.12 -5.29 9.12
CA GLY A 84 -2.46 -4.67 7.98
C GLY A 84 -2.45 -5.59 6.76
N ILE A 85 -2.05 -6.86 6.92
CA ILE A 85 -2.03 -7.81 5.80
C ILE A 85 -3.44 -8.13 5.29
N ALA A 86 -4.44 -8.24 6.18
CA ALA A 86 -5.83 -8.45 5.78
C ALA A 86 -6.36 -7.28 4.96
N PHE A 87 -6.12 -6.06 5.42
CA PHE A 87 -6.53 -4.84 4.74
C PHE A 87 -5.80 -4.69 3.38
N PHE A 88 -4.51 -5.00 3.32
CA PHE A 88 -3.74 -5.01 2.08
C PHE A 88 -4.26 -6.04 1.06
N ILE A 89 -4.59 -7.26 1.51
CA ILE A 89 -5.17 -8.29 0.64
C ILE A 89 -6.52 -7.83 0.08
N LEU A 90 -7.44 -7.38 0.94
CA LEU A 90 -8.78 -6.96 0.51
C LEU A 90 -8.75 -5.76 -0.42
N SER A 91 -7.93 -4.76 -0.13
CA SER A 91 -7.77 -3.59 -1.00
C SER A 91 -7.16 -3.99 -2.34
N THR A 92 -6.16 -4.88 -2.35
CA THR A 92 -5.56 -5.39 -3.59
C THR A 92 -6.57 -6.18 -4.42
N VAL A 93 -7.36 -7.06 -3.81
CA VAL A 93 -8.41 -7.82 -4.50
C VAL A 93 -9.51 -6.89 -5.03
N GLY A 94 -10.00 -5.96 -4.20
CA GLY A 94 -10.99 -4.97 -4.63
C GLY A 94 -10.49 -4.11 -5.79
N TYR A 95 -9.23 -3.68 -5.74
CA TYR A 95 -8.61 -2.92 -6.81
C TYR A 95 -8.35 -3.75 -8.06
N ALA A 96 -8.05 -5.04 -7.93
CA ALA A 96 -7.96 -5.95 -9.06
C ALA A 96 -9.31 -6.08 -9.79
N VAL A 97 -10.42 -6.13 -9.06
CA VAL A 97 -11.77 -6.12 -9.66
C VAL A 97 -12.03 -4.80 -10.41
N VAL A 98 -11.68 -3.66 -9.83
CA VAL A 98 -11.73 -2.35 -10.52
C VAL A 98 -10.89 -2.37 -11.79
N ARG A 99 -9.67 -2.94 -11.73
CA ARG A 99 -8.78 -3.05 -12.89
C ARG A 99 -9.41 -3.84 -14.02
N LEU A 100 -10.06 -4.96 -13.70
CA LEU A 100 -10.80 -5.77 -14.67
C LEU A 100 -11.97 -4.98 -15.27
N ALA A 101 -12.74 -4.27 -14.44
CA ALA A 101 -13.82 -3.40 -14.92
C ALA A 101 -13.29 -2.25 -15.82
N GLY A 102 -12.11 -1.71 -15.51
CA GLY A 102 -11.48 -0.64 -16.28
C GLY A 102 -11.04 -1.07 -17.69
N VAL A 103 -10.88 -2.36 -17.95
CA VAL A 103 -10.69 -2.86 -19.33
C VAL A 103 -11.89 -2.52 -20.19
N LEU A 104 -13.11 -2.55 -19.65
CA LEU A 104 -14.33 -2.18 -20.37
C LEU A 104 -14.39 -0.68 -20.66
N VAL A 105 -13.85 0.15 -19.76
CA VAL A 105 -13.77 1.62 -19.95
C VAL A 105 -12.86 1.97 -21.13
N HIS A 106 -11.89 1.11 -21.45
CA HIS A 106 -11.02 1.30 -22.62
C HIS A 106 -11.76 1.16 -23.97
N LEU A 107 -12.96 0.56 -23.99
CA LEU A 107 -13.78 0.47 -25.20
C LEU A 107 -14.63 1.72 -25.45
N ALA A 108 -14.72 2.64 -24.50
CA ALA A 108 -15.37 3.92 -24.74
C ALA A 108 -14.46 4.82 -25.61
N PRO A 109 -15.00 5.67 -26.49
CA PRO A 109 -14.20 6.67 -27.20
C PRO A 109 -13.81 7.79 -26.22
N VAL A 110 -12.60 7.71 -25.64
CA VAL A 110 -12.18 8.57 -24.52
C VAL A 110 -11.14 9.64 -24.93
N ASP A 111 -10.95 9.87 -26.23
CA ASP A 111 -9.82 10.62 -26.83
C ASP A 111 -9.85 12.15 -26.63
N TYR A 112 -10.47 12.65 -25.56
CA TYR A 112 -10.64 14.10 -25.35
C TYR A 112 -9.49 14.76 -24.57
N PHE A 113 -8.73 14.00 -23.77
CA PHE A 113 -7.69 14.53 -22.86
C PHE A 113 -6.29 14.01 -23.18
N ASP A 114 -5.83 14.25 -24.40
CA ASP A 114 -4.56 13.73 -24.91
C ASP A 114 -3.38 14.73 -24.87
N GLY A 115 -3.60 15.92 -24.31
CA GLY A 115 -2.57 16.94 -24.13
C GLY A 115 -1.42 16.50 -23.23
N PHE A 116 -0.24 17.10 -23.41
CA PHE A 116 0.96 16.80 -22.60
C PHE A 116 0.69 16.92 -21.09
N GLU A 117 -0.03 17.98 -20.67
CA GLU A 117 -0.39 18.18 -19.27
C GLU A 117 -1.30 17.07 -18.73
N ALA A 118 -2.25 16.60 -19.54
CA ALA A 118 -3.16 15.51 -19.15
C ALA A 118 -2.42 14.17 -19.03
N LYS A 119 -1.46 13.90 -19.92
CA LYS A 119 -0.59 12.70 -19.84
C LYS A 119 0.32 12.75 -18.63
N LEU A 120 0.91 13.92 -18.34
CA LEU A 120 1.71 14.14 -17.13
C LEU A 120 0.88 13.93 -15.86
N ALA A 121 -0.30 14.54 -15.78
CA ALA A 121 -1.23 14.35 -14.66
C ALA A 121 -1.65 12.88 -14.48
N SER A 122 -1.89 12.16 -15.59
CA SER A 122 -2.15 10.73 -15.58
C SER A 122 -0.96 9.93 -15.00
N GLY A 123 0.26 10.19 -15.47
CA GLY A 123 1.47 9.58 -14.92
C GLY A 123 1.60 9.80 -13.40
N LEU A 124 1.38 11.04 -12.94
CA LEU A 124 1.42 11.38 -11.51
C LEU A 124 0.33 10.66 -10.69
N LEU A 125 -0.90 10.59 -11.20
CA LEU A 125 -1.98 9.82 -10.55
C LEU A 125 -1.64 8.33 -10.45
N ALA A 126 -0.98 7.76 -11.46
CA ALA A 126 -0.52 6.36 -11.41
C ALA A 126 0.53 6.15 -10.33
N VAL A 127 1.51 7.05 -10.24
CA VAL A 127 2.51 7.04 -9.16
C VAL A 127 1.84 7.16 -7.80
N MET A 128 0.86 8.05 -7.64
CA MET A 128 0.14 8.22 -6.38
C MET A 128 -0.56 6.92 -5.94
N VAL A 129 -1.25 6.25 -6.85
CA VAL A 129 -1.89 4.95 -6.55
C VAL A 129 -0.83 3.87 -6.27
N SER A 130 0.30 3.86 -6.96
CA SER A 130 1.38 2.90 -6.68
C SER A 130 2.05 3.15 -5.33
N VAL A 131 2.31 4.41 -4.97
CA VAL A 131 2.79 4.81 -3.66
C VAL A 131 1.83 4.34 -2.58
N LEU A 132 0.52 4.41 -2.82
CA LEU A 132 -0.50 3.89 -1.90
C LEU A 132 -0.32 2.39 -1.61
N PHE A 133 -0.35 1.53 -2.62
CA PHE A 133 -0.24 0.09 -2.38
C PHE A 133 1.17 -0.31 -1.91
N LEU A 134 2.21 0.34 -2.40
CA LEU A 134 3.59 0.03 -2.04
C LEU A 134 3.87 0.38 -0.57
N SER A 135 3.44 1.55 -0.13
CA SER A 135 3.59 1.96 1.28
C SER A 135 2.82 1.01 2.19
N MET A 136 1.59 0.60 1.87
CA MET A 136 0.86 -0.41 2.64
C MET A 136 1.65 -1.71 2.78
N ALA A 137 2.19 -2.24 1.67
CA ALA A 137 3.00 -3.46 1.70
C ALA A 137 4.27 -3.30 2.57
N LEU A 138 4.97 -2.18 2.42
CA LEU A 138 6.18 -1.88 3.21
C LEU A 138 5.86 -1.70 4.69
N THR A 139 4.73 -1.07 5.03
CA THR A 139 4.29 -0.88 6.42
C THR A 139 3.94 -2.22 7.05
N VAL A 140 3.25 -3.13 6.35
CA VAL A 140 3.02 -4.51 6.81
C VAL A 140 4.35 -5.22 7.06
N LEU A 141 5.32 -5.14 6.14
CA LEU A 141 6.64 -5.72 6.35
C LEU A 141 7.38 -5.09 7.54
N ALA A 142 7.23 -3.79 7.76
CA ALA A 142 7.83 -3.06 8.88
C ALA A 142 7.26 -3.46 10.24
N THR A 143 6.09 -4.10 10.30
CA THR A 143 5.54 -4.69 11.54
C THR A 143 6.17 -6.03 11.89
N ILE A 144 6.99 -6.65 11.04
CA ILE A 144 7.64 -7.92 11.36
C ILE A 144 8.93 -7.64 12.15
N PRO A 145 9.06 -8.08 13.42
CA PRO A 145 10.18 -7.73 14.30
C PRO A 145 11.41 -8.61 14.03
N MET A 146 11.73 -8.86 12.77
CA MET A 146 12.91 -9.61 12.36
C MET A 146 14.06 -8.66 12.00
N PRO A 147 15.26 -8.80 12.59
CA PRO A 147 16.41 -7.93 12.29
C PRO A 147 16.74 -7.86 10.80
N PHE A 148 16.60 -8.98 10.08
CA PHE A 148 16.82 -9.02 8.63
C PHE A 148 15.85 -8.09 7.87
N ILE A 149 14.55 -8.17 8.13
CA ILE A 149 13.53 -7.36 7.46
C ILE A 149 13.68 -5.89 7.87
N GLN A 150 13.78 -5.63 9.17
CA GLN A 150 13.96 -4.30 9.74
C GLN A 150 15.20 -3.61 9.17
N GLY A 151 16.34 -4.30 9.12
CA GLY A 151 17.59 -3.76 8.58
C GLY A 151 17.52 -3.45 7.08
N ARG A 152 16.86 -4.31 6.29
CA ARG A 152 16.68 -4.11 4.84
C ARG A 152 15.79 -2.91 4.52
N LEU A 153 14.69 -2.75 5.26
CA LEU A 153 13.80 -1.60 5.15
C LEU A 153 14.51 -0.33 5.63
N HIS A 154 15.02 -0.31 6.87
CA HIS A 154 15.66 0.88 7.41
C HIS A 154 16.90 1.35 6.62
N GLY A 155 17.62 0.43 5.97
CA GLY A 155 18.72 0.75 5.04
C GLY A 155 18.30 1.39 3.70
N SER A 156 17.00 1.57 3.45
CA SER A 156 16.44 2.21 2.25
C SER A 156 15.75 3.52 2.61
N LEU A 157 16.30 4.63 2.12
CA LEU A 157 15.73 5.97 2.26
C LEU A 157 14.26 6.03 1.80
N LEU A 158 13.94 5.46 0.63
CA LEU A 158 12.59 5.53 0.10
C LEU A 158 11.60 4.68 0.90
N SER A 159 12.01 3.50 1.38
CA SER A 159 11.12 2.73 2.24
C SER A 159 10.87 3.43 3.57
N ARG A 160 11.86 4.09 4.16
CA ARG A 160 11.68 4.92 5.36
C ARG A 160 10.74 6.09 5.11
N LEU A 161 10.93 6.81 4.00
CA LEU A 161 10.03 7.90 3.62
C LEU A 161 8.59 7.42 3.41
N LEU A 162 8.41 6.27 2.74
CA LEU A 162 7.08 5.71 2.48
C LEU A 162 6.38 5.21 3.76
N VAL A 163 7.13 4.62 4.70
CA VAL A 163 6.56 4.05 5.94
C VAL A 163 6.35 5.13 7.02
N GLU A 164 7.33 6.00 7.24
CA GLU A 164 7.32 6.95 8.36
C GLU A 164 6.72 8.32 7.97
N HIS A 165 7.02 8.81 6.77
CA HIS A 165 6.79 10.21 6.41
C HIS A 165 5.67 10.43 5.39
N CYS A 166 5.04 9.38 4.85
CA CYS A 166 3.99 9.53 3.86
C CYS A 166 2.67 9.95 4.55
N PRO A 167 2.28 11.24 4.54
CA PRO A 167 1.33 11.80 5.51
C PRO A 167 -0.11 11.36 5.26
N PHE A 168 -0.49 11.16 3.99
CA PHE A 168 -1.82 10.64 3.60
C PHE A 168 -2.01 9.19 3.98
N ILE A 169 -0.93 8.45 4.19
CA ILE A 169 -0.96 7.01 4.35
C ILE A 169 -0.68 6.66 5.80
N SER A 170 0.34 7.22 6.44
CA SER A 170 0.63 6.90 7.84
C SER A 170 -0.51 7.30 8.78
N SER A 171 -1.22 8.40 8.52
CA SER A 171 -2.38 8.84 9.31
C SER A 171 -3.63 8.00 9.05
N ILE A 172 -4.05 7.86 7.77
CA ILE A 172 -5.23 7.07 7.39
C ILE A 172 -5.04 5.61 7.78
N LEU A 173 -3.88 5.04 7.51
CA LEU A 173 -3.57 3.68 7.91
C LEU A 173 -3.55 3.55 9.44
N ARG A 174 -2.79 4.37 10.19
CA ARG A 174 -2.84 4.33 11.67
C ARG A 174 -4.27 4.42 12.20
N GLN A 175 -5.09 5.28 11.62
CA GLN A 175 -6.45 5.50 12.10
C GLN A 175 -7.41 4.35 11.74
N LEU A 176 -7.27 3.77 10.54
CA LEU A 176 -8.12 2.67 10.08
C LEU A 176 -7.75 1.32 10.72
N TRP A 177 -6.49 1.08 11.06
CA TRP A 177 -6.05 -0.25 11.52
C TRP A 177 -5.30 -0.30 12.85
N VAL A 178 -4.69 0.79 13.34
CA VAL A 178 -3.89 0.74 14.59
C VAL A 178 -4.80 1.15 15.73
N THR A 179 -5.45 2.33 15.64
CA THR A 179 -6.39 2.80 16.67
C THR A 179 -7.75 2.10 16.65
N ALA A 180 -8.07 1.36 15.59
CA ALA A 180 -9.33 0.63 15.50
C ALA A 180 -9.28 -0.76 16.16
N ILE A 181 -8.09 -1.18 16.61
CA ILE A 181 -7.80 -2.52 17.15
C ILE A 181 -7.13 -2.44 18.52
N LEU A 182 -6.25 -1.45 18.74
CA LEU A 182 -5.74 -1.07 20.07
C LEU A 182 -6.74 -0.14 20.74
#